data_AF-A0A524AWU9-F1
#
_entry.id   AF-A0A524AWU9-F1
#
_cell.length_a   1.000
_cell.length_b   1.000
_cell.length_c   1.000
_cell.angle_alpha   90.00
_cell.angle_beta   90.00
_cell.angle_gamma   90.00
#
_symmetry.space_group_name_H-M   'P 1'
#
loop_
_entity.id
_entity.type
_entity.pdbx_description
1 polymer ?
#
loop_
_entity_poly.entity_id
_entity_poly.type
_entity_poly.pdbx_seq_one_letter_code
_entity_poly.pdbx_strand_id
1 'polypeptide(L)' 'MARVEEIQVAIESLPYEEYIRLRQWFSERDWGKWDRQIEADSESGKLDFLIEEALTEKAKGSLKEL' A
#
# COMPACT_ATOMS: atom_id res chain seq x y z
N MET A 1 -1.77 26.10 16.94
CA MET A 1 -0.73 25.59 16.03
C MET A 1 -0.16 24.38 16.76
N ALA A 2 -0.83 23.24 16.74
CA ALA A 2 -1.15 22.33 15.64
C ALA A 2 -0.09 21.21 15.66
N ARG A 3 -0.49 20.11 16.31
CA ARG A 3 0.36 18.99 16.74
C ARG A 3 1.15 18.36 15.59
N VAL A 4 0.68 18.52 14.36
CA VAL A 4 1.31 17.96 13.16
C VAL A 4 2.54 18.78 12.78
N GLU A 5 2.46 20.10 12.87
CA GLU A 5 3.51 21.04 12.55
C GLU A 5 4.69 20.89 13.52
N GLU A 6 4.43 20.67 14.81
CA GLU A 6 5.48 20.34 15.79
C GLU A 6 6.19 19.02 15.46
N ILE A 7 5.43 18.01 15.01
CA ILE A 7 6.01 16.73 14.57
C ILE A 7 6.85 16.92 13.31
N GLN A 8 6.39 17.73 12.35
CA GLN A 8 7.15 18.03 11.13
C GLN A 8 8.50 18.67 11.45
N VAL A 9 8.53 19.69 12.32
CA VAL A 9 9.77 20.34 12.77
C VAL A 9 10.70 19.35 13.47
N ALA A 10 10.15 18.46 14.30
CA ALA A 10 10.93 17.42 14.95
C ALA A 10 11.54 16.44 13.93
N ILE A 11 10.79 16.06 12.89
CA ILE A 11 11.26 15.19 11.81
C ILE A 11 12.36 15.86 11.00
N GLU A 12 12.23 17.15 10.67
CA GLU A 12 13.24 17.93 9.95
C GLU A 12 14.56 18.04 10.71
N SER A 13 14.50 17.94 12.04
CA SER A 13 15.68 18.02 12.91
C SER A 13 16.39 16.66 13.11
N LEU A 14 15.87 15.56 12.55
CA LEU A 14 16.44 14.23 12.76
C LEU A 14 17.76 14.05 11.99
N PRO A 15 18.74 13.33 12.57
CA PRO A 15 19.85 12.77 11.81
C PRO A 15 19.34 11.86 10.69
N TYR A 16 20.10 11.77 9.60
CA TYR A 16 19.72 11.00 8.41
C TYR A 16 19.35 9.54 8.73
N GLU A 17 20.12 8.87 9.61
CA GLU A 17 19.84 7.48 10.00
C GLU A 17 18.50 7.34 10.74
N GLU A 18 18.18 8.27 11.64
CA GLU A 18 16.92 8.28 12.37
C GLU A 18 15.73 8.59 11.45
N TYR A 19 15.91 9.52 10.52
CA TYR A 19 14.92 9.81 9.48
C TYR A 19 14.61 8.58 8.62
N ILE A 20 15.62 7.82 8.19
CA ILE A 20 15.42 6.59 7.43
C ILE A 20 14.65 5.54 8.24
N ARG A 21 14.99 5.36 9.52
CA ARG A 21 14.25 4.43 10.41
C ARG A 21 12.80 4.86 10.60
N LEU A 22 12.54 6.14 10.78
CA LEU A 22 11.19 6.68 10.89
C LEU A 22 10.39 6.44 9.61
N ARG A 23 10.99 6.72 8.44
CA ARG A 23 10.34 6.50 7.14
C ARG A 23 9.99 5.03 6.94
N GLN A 24 10.89 4.11 7.28
CA GLN A 24 10.62 2.68 7.17
C GLN A 24 9.45 2.27 8.07
N TRP A 25 9.47 2.67 9.34
CA TRP A 25 8.37 2.39 10.27
C TRP A 25 7.03 2.92 9.77
N PHE A 26 7.02 4.13 9.19
CA PHE A 26 5.80 4.71 8.64
C PHE A 26 5.27 3.90 7.45
N SER A 27 6.16 3.53 6.52
CA SER A 27 5.82 2.67 5.38
C SER A 27 5.27 1.31 5.81
N GLU A 28 5.89 0.63 6.78
CA GLU A 28 5.41 -0.67 7.29
C GLU A 28 3.98 -0.58 7.86
N ARG A 29 3.64 0.53 8.53
CA ARG A 29 2.29 0.74 9.05
C ARG A 29 1.25 0.95 7.96
N ASP A 30 1.62 1.67 6.90
CA ASP A 30 0.72 1.89 5.78
C ASP A 30 0.56 0.63 4.93
N TRP A 31 1.62 -0.17 4.77
CA TRP A 31 1.52 -1.53 4.21
C TRP A 31 0.51 -2.38 4.98
N GLY A 32 0.60 -2.43 6.31
CA GLY A 32 -0.36 -3.19 7.12
C GLY A 32 -1.81 -2.66 7.07
N LYS A 33 -2.04 -1.39 6.70
CA LYS A 33 -3.41 -0.90 6.40
C LYS A 33 -3.85 -1.34 5.00
N TRP A 34 -2.94 -1.29 4.04
CA TRP A 34 -3.20 -1.68 2.66
C TRP A 34 -3.54 -3.15 2.55
N ASP A 35 -2.82 -4.02 3.27
CA ASP A 35 -3.11 -5.46 3.35
C ASP A 35 -4.55 -5.71 3.84
N ARG A 36 -4.92 -5.08 4.97
CA ARG A 36 -6.30 -5.18 5.49
C ARG A 36 -7.35 -4.65 4.53
N GLN A 37 -7.04 -3.60 3.79
CA GLN A 37 -7.97 -3.04 2.81
C GLN A 37 -8.13 -3.99 1.62
N ILE A 38 -7.06 -4.61 1.14
CA ILE A 38 -7.12 -5.61 0.07
C ILE A 38 -7.94 -6.82 0.52
N GLU A 39 -7.72 -7.31 1.73
CA GLU A 39 -8.50 -8.43 2.29
C GLU A 39 -10.00 -8.08 2.30
N ALA A 40 -10.37 -6.91 2.84
CA ALA A 40 -11.76 -6.47 2.88
C ALA A 40 -12.36 -6.24 1.48
N ASP A 41 -11.60 -5.62 0.57
CA ASP A 41 -12.03 -5.39 -0.81
C ASP A 41 -12.22 -6.72 -1.55
N SER A 42 -11.36 -7.71 -1.30
CA SER A 42 -11.49 -9.08 -1.82
C SER A 42 -12.72 -9.79 -1.27
N GLU A 43 -12.96 -9.73 0.05
CA GLU A 43 -14.12 -10.35 0.69
C GLU A 43 -15.45 -9.72 0.25
N SER A 44 -15.44 -8.43 -0.04
CA SER A 44 -16.63 -7.70 -0.51
C SER A 44 -16.96 -7.92 -2.00
N GLY A 45 -16.11 -8.64 -2.75
CA GLY A 45 -16.26 -8.85 -4.20
C GLY A 45 -15.87 -7.64 -5.05
N LYS A 46 -15.33 -6.58 -4.45
CA LYS A 46 -14.92 -5.36 -5.17
C LYS A 46 -13.78 -5.62 -6.17
N LEU A 47 -13.01 -6.68 -5.95
CA LEU A 47 -11.90 -7.10 -6.82
C LEU A 47 -12.31 -8.17 -7.85
N ASP A 48 -13.58 -8.59 -7.90
CA ASP A 48 -14.04 -9.67 -8.78
C ASP A 48 -13.83 -9.36 -10.27
N PHE A 49 -13.88 -8.09 -10.65
CA PHE A 49 -13.62 -7.66 -12.03
C PHE A 49 -12.21 -8.05 -12.52
N LEU A 50 -11.22 -8.13 -11.63
CA LEU A 50 -9.86 -8.57 -11.97
C LEU A 50 -9.83 -10.07 -12.29
N ILE A 51 -10.64 -10.85 -11.59
CA ILE A 51 -10.79 -12.29 -11.85
C ILE A 51 -11.47 -12.49 -13.20
N GLU A 52 -12.55 -11.75 -13.48
CA GLU A 52 -13.25 -11.79 -14.75
C GLU A 52 -12.35 -11.40 -15.93
N GLU A 53 -11.55 -10.35 -15.76
CA GLU A 53 -10.57 -9.92 -16.75
C GLU A 53 -9.51 -11.01 -17.00
N ALA A 54 -8.95 -11.58 -15.93
CA ALA A 54 -7.96 -12.65 -16.03
C ALA A 54 -8.52 -13.89 -16.76
N LEU A 55 -9.77 -14.28 -16.46
CA LEU A 55 -10.46 -15.38 -17.14
C LEU A 55 -10.72 -15.07 -18.62
N THR A 56 -11.10 -13.83 -18.92
CA THR A 56 -11.35 -13.37 -20.29
C THR A 56 -10.08 -13.41 -21.14
N GLU A 57 -8.97 -12.88 -20.63
CA GLU A 57 -7.69 -12.89 -21.34
C GLU A 57 -7.12 -14.32 -21.46
N LYS A 58 -7.33 -15.16 -20.44
CA LYS A 58 -7.02 -16.59 -20.54
C LYS A 58 -7.78 -17.26 -21.68
N ALA A 59 -9.08 -16.99 -21.80
CA ALA A 59 -9.91 -17.55 -22.87
C ALA A 59 -9.51 -17.06 -24.26
N LYS A 60 -9.02 -15.82 -24.37
CA LYS A 60 -8.48 -15.27 -25.63
C LYS A 60 -7.10 -15.83 -26.00
N GLY A 61 -6.41 -16.50 -25.07
CA GLY A 61 -5.04 -16.97 -25.28
C GLY A 61 -4.01 -15.85 -25.38
N SER A 62 -4.32 -14.67 -24.82
CA SER A 62 -3.45 -13.48 -24.82
C SER A 62 -2.51 -13.40 -23.63
N LEU A 63 -2.58 -14.35 -22.69
CA LEU A 63 -1.69 -14.39 -21.53
C LEU A 63 -0.24 -14.61 -21.94
N LYS A 64 0.66 -13.89 -21.29
CA LYS A 64 2.11 -14.07 -21.45
C LYS A 64 2.55 -15.37 -20.76
N GLU A 65 3.52 -16.06 -21.37
CA GLU A 65 4.23 -17.15 -20.70
C GLU A 65 5.01 -16.61 -19.48
N LEU A 66 5.01 -17.41 -18.40
CA LEU A 66 5.66 -17.10 -17.13
C LEU A 66 7.17 -17.32 -17.20
#